data_AF-A0A4Q3XWL0-F1
#
_entry.id   AF-A0A4Q3XWL0-F1
#
_cell.length_a   1.000
_cell.length_b   1.000
_cell.length_c   1.000
_cell.angle_alpha   90.00
_cell.angle_beta   90.00
_cell.angle_gamma   90.00
#
_symmetry.space_group_name_H-M   'P 1'
#
loop_
_entity.id
_entity.type
_entity.pdbx_description
1 polymer ?
#
loop_
_entity_poly.entity_id
_entity_poly.type
_entity_poly.pdbx_seq_one_letter_code
_entity_poly.pdbx_strand_id
1 'polypeptide(L)'
;CGIVAAGSRRRDDGVREAVVLADRSAGGLSPDAWARRAAALAEAVGAGAVVAEVNQGGEMVRQVLKTAGCTLPVREVRAVQGKRVRAEPVAALYEQGRVKHAGLFRALEEELMAFGGEREGVESLDRADALVWAVTDLLIDAPEGERGPRVRVV
;
A
#
# COMPACT_ATOMS: atom_id res chain seq x y z
N CYS A 1 10.48 -0.20 -7.49
CA CYS A 1 9.06 0.18 -7.37
C CYS A 1 8.40 -0.65 -6.27
N GLY A 2 7.55 0.00 -5.48
CA GLY A 2 6.86 -0.57 -4.34
C GLY A 2 5.60 -1.32 -4.74
N ILE A 3 5.40 -2.50 -4.17
CA ILE A 3 4.18 -3.32 -4.29
C ILE A 3 3.97 -4.00 -2.94
N VAL A 4 3.09 -3.42 -2.12
CA VAL A 4 2.76 -3.90 -0.78
C VAL A 4 1.25 -4.15 -0.70
N ALA A 5 0.85 -5.25 -0.06
CA ALA A 5 -0.54 -5.52 0.29
C ALA A 5 -0.77 -5.33 1.78
N ALA A 6 -1.86 -4.66 2.13
CA ALA A 6 -2.33 -4.54 3.50
C ALA A 6 -3.83 -4.82 3.58
N GLY A 7 -4.27 -5.35 4.72
CA GLY A 7 -5.68 -5.52 5.06
C GLY A 7 -6.04 -4.67 6.27
N SER A 8 -7.33 -4.42 6.48
CA SER A 8 -7.82 -3.76 7.69
C SER A 8 -8.73 -4.70 8.47
N ARG A 9 -8.67 -4.61 9.79
CA ARG A 9 -9.57 -5.33 10.70
C ARG A 9 -9.97 -4.44 11.86
N ARG A 10 -11.05 -4.81 12.57
CA ARG A 10 -11.38 -4.24 13.87
C ARG A 10 -10.88 -5.20 14.95
N ARG A 11 -10.21 -4.65 15.96
CA ARG A 11 -9.85 -5.33 17.20
C ARG A 11 -11.09 -5.53 18.06
N ASP A 12 -10.97 -6.33 19.11
CA ASP A 12 -12.07 -6.61 20.05
C ASP A 12 -12.56 -5.35 20.78
N ASP A 13 -11.68 -4.36 20.99
CA ASP A 13 -12.00 -3.04 21.55
C ASP A 13 -12.64 -2.09 20.53
N GLY A 14 -12.95 -2.57 19.33
CA GLY A 14 -13.56 -1.80 18.24
C GLY A 14 -12.57 -0.96 17.44
N VAL A 15 -11.30 -0.85 17.87
CA VAL A 15 -10.30 -0.03 17.18
C VAL A 15 -9.93 -0.65 15.84
N ARG A 16 -9.90 0.18 14.79
CA ARG A 16 -9.47 -0.25 13.45
C ARG A 16 -7.95 -0.25 13.36
N GLU A 17 -7.41 -1.35 12.85
CA GLU A 17 -5.96 -1.53 12.58
C GLU A 17 -5.71 -2.08 11.18
N ALA A 18 -4.50 -1.83 10.68
CA ALA A 18 -4.01 -2.34 9.41
C ALA A 18 -2.99 -3.46 9.65
N VAL A 19 -3.00 -4.46 8.78
CA VAL A 19 -2.05 -5.57 8.80
C VAL A 19 -1.38 -5.64 7.43
N VAL A 20 -0.06 -5.47 7.40
CA VAL A 20 0.75 -5.69 6.20
C VAL A 20 0.79 -7.19 5.92
N LEU A 21 0.28 -7.59 4.76
CA LEU A 21 0.08 -8.99 4.39
C LEU A 21 1.23 -9.52 3.53
N ALA A 22 1.80 -8.67 2.68
CA ALA A 22 2.88 -9.06 1.79
C ALA A 22 3.66 -7.86 1.26
N ASP A 23 4.95 -8.07 1.04
CA ASP A 23 5.79 -7.26 0.17
C ASP A 23 6.17 -8.06 -1.08
N ARG A 24 5.88 -7.51 -2.26
CA ARG A 24 6.26 -8.04 -3.58
C ARG A 24 7.01 -7.01 -4.42
N SER A 25 7.55 -5.98 -3.79
CA SER A 25 8.27 -4.91 -4.47
C SER A 25 9.55 -5.43 -5.13
N ALA A 26 9.88 -4.87 -6.28
CA ALA A 26 11.09 -5.21 -7.04
C ALA A 26 11.64 -3.99 -7.79
N GLY A 27 12.95 -4.00 -8.04
CA GLY A 27 13.63 -2.98 -8.86
C GLY A 27 13.54 -3.28 -10.35
N GLY A 28 13.64 -2.24 -11.19
CA GLY A 28 13.85 -2.37 -12.63
C GLY A 28 12.70 -3.00 -13.43
N LEU A 29 11.47 -3.04 -12.90
CA LEU A 29 10.33 -3.59 -13.64
C LEU A 29 9.88 -2.64 -14.75
N SER A 30 9.50 -3.21 -15.89
CA SER A 30 8.70 -2.49 -16.88
C SER A 30 7.29 -2.18 -16.32
N PRO A 31 6.56 -1.20 -16.87
CA PRO A 31 5.19 -0.91 -16.43
C PRO A 31 4.25 -2.13 -16.46
N ASP A 32 4.29 -2.95 -17.52
CA ASP A 32 3.48 -4.17 -17.63
C ASP A 32 3.88 -5.22 -16.57
N ALA A 33 5.17 -5.44 -16.34
CA ALA A 33 5.65 -6.38 -15.34
C ALA A 33 5.26 -5.95 -13.91
N TRP A 34 5.34 -4.65 -13.62
CA TRP A 34 4.84 -4.08 -12.36
C TRP A 34 3.34 -4.33 -12.20
N ALA A 35 2.54 -4.02 -13.23
CA ALA A 35 1.09 -4.17 -13.16
C ALA A 35 0.63 -5.62 -13.03
N ARG A 36 1.25 -6.56 -13.75
CA ARG A 36 0.96 -8.00 -13.60
C ARG A 36 1.26 -8.48 -12.19
N ARG A 37 2.37 -8.02 -11.62
CA ARG A 37 2.77 -8.38 -10.26
C ARG A 37 1.82 -7.79 -9.21
N ALA A 38 1.39 -6.54 -9.39
CA ALA A 38 0.40 -5.91 -8.53
C ALA A 38 -0.96 -6.62 -8.62
N ALA A 39 -1.44 -6.92 -9.83
CA ALA A 39 -2.70 -7.65 -10.07
C ALA A 39 -2.67 -9.06 -9.46
N ALA A 40 -1.59 -9.80 -9.68
CA ALA A 40 -1.42 -11.15 -9.11
C ALA A 40 -1.37 -11.13 -7.58
N LEU A 41 -0.70 -10.14 -6.97
CA LEU A 41 -0.73 -9.98 -5.52
C LEU A 41 -2.14 -9.65 -5.03
N ALA A 42 -2.83 -8.73 -5.69
CA ALA A 42 -4.17 -8.31 -5.30
C ALA A 42 -5.17 -9.47 -5.38
N GLU A 43 -5.06 -10.32 -6.39
CA GLU A 43 -5.83 -11.57 -6.49
C GLU A 43 -5.48 -12.55 -5.34
N ALA A 44 -4.19 -12.80 -5.12
CA ALA A 44 -3.72 -13.76 -4.11
C ALA A 44 -4.16 -13.40 -2.68
N VAL A 45 -4.28 -12.11 -2.36
CA VAL A 45 -4.73 -11.64 -1.04
C VAL A 45 -6.22 -11.32 -0.98
N GLY A 46 -6.96 -11.46 -2.09
CA GLY A 46 -8.37 -11.09 -2.16
C GLY A 46 -8.63 -9.60 -1.92
N ALA A 47 -7.75 -8.72 -2.44
CA ALA A 47 -7.83 -7.29 -2.23
C ALA A 47 -9.14 -6.67 -2.75
N GLY A 48 -9.61 -5.63 -2.08
CA GLY A 48 -10.81 -4.89 -2.49
C GLY A 48 -10.55 -3.79 -3.52
N ALA A 49 -9.29 -3.33 -3.65
CA ALA A 49 -8.86 -2.30 -4.58
C ALA A 49 -7.34 -2.33 -4.75
N VAL A 50 -6.83 -1.69 -5.81
CA VAL A 50 -5.41 -1.36 -5.99
C VAL A 50 -5.26 0.15 -5.84
N VAL A 51 -4.40 0.59 -4.92
CA VAL A 51 -4.02 2.00 -4.77
C VAL A 51 -2.76 2.25 -5.59
N ALA A 52 -2.79 3.21 -6.51
CA ALA A 52 -1.68 3.48 -7.41
C ALA A 52 -1.36 4.97 -7.47
N GLU A 53 -0.10 5.31 -7.20
CA GLU A 53 0.39 6.69 -7.31
C GLU A 53 0.53 7.10 -8.78
N VAL A 54 -0.07 8.24 -9.15
CA VAL A 54 -0.08 8.78 -10.51
C VAL A 54 0.62 10.12 -10.56
N ASN A 55 1.93 10.12 -10.78
CA ASN A 55 2.72 11.35 -10.82
C ASN A 55 2.66 12.05 -12.18
N GLN A 56 2.66 11.30 -13.28
CA GLN A 56 2.43 11.80 -14.63
C GLN A 56 1.75 10.71 -15.48
N GLY A 57 0.56 10.99 -16.02
CA GLY A 57 -0.19 10.06 -16.88
C GLY A 57 -1.05 9.03 -16.13
N GLY A 58 -1.98 9.47 -15.27
CA GLY A 58 -2.87 8.56 -14.54
C GLY A 58 -3.68 7.60 -15.43
N GLU A 59 -4.12 8.06 -16.61
CA GLU A 59 -4.77 7.22 -17.62
C GLU A 59 -3.89 6.02 -18.03
N MET A 60 -2.56 6.23 -18.14
CA MET A 60 -1.60 5.18 -18.49
C MET A 60 -1.50 4.12 -17.39
N VAL A 61 -1.44 4.52 -16.11
CA VAL A 61 -1.37 3.55 -14.99
C VAL A 61 -2.61 2.67 -14.95
N ARG A 62 -3.79 3.27 -15.10
CA ARG A 62 -5.06 2.54 -15.14
C ARG A 62 -5.14 1.59 -16.32
N GLN A 63 -4.74 2.05 -17.52
CA GLN A 63 -4.73 1.21 -18.72
C GLN A 63 -3.74 0.05 -18.62
N VAL A 64 -2.55 0.27 -18.04
CA VAL A 64 -1.54 -0.77 -17.86
C VAL A 64 -2.02 -1.82 -16.86
N LEU A 65 -2.62 -1.42 -15.73
CA LEU A 65 -3.26 -2.35 -14.78
C LEU A 65 -4.40 -3.15 -15.43
N LYS A 66 -5.26 -2.48 -16.21
CA LYS A 66 -6.35 -3.15 -16.94
C LYS A 66 -5.81 -4.17 -17.95
N THR A 67 -4.79 -3.82 -18.72
CA THR A 67 -4.15 -4.69 -19.71
C THR A 67 -3.46 -5.88 -19.06
N ALA A 68 -2.93 -5.70 -17.86
CA ALA A 68 -2.37 -6.76 -17.03
C ALA A 68 -3.42 -7.69 -16.39
N GLY A 69 -4.71 -7.44 -16.61
CA GLY A 69 -5.80 -8.27 -16.09
C GLY A 69 -6.33 -7.86 -14.72
N CYS A 70 -5.98 -6.67 -14.20
CA CYS A 70 -6.55 -6.18 -12.95
C CYS A 70 -8.04 -5.87 -13.13
N THR A 71 -8.89 -6.66 -12.48
CA THR A 71 -10.35 -6.49 -12.46
C THR A 71 -10.85 -5.64 -11.27
N LEU A 72 -9.96 -5.34 -10.33
CA LEU A 72 -10.28 -4.58 -9.13
C LEU A 72 -10.39 -3.08 -9.40
N PRO A 73 -11.17 -2.34 -8.58
CA PRO A 73 -11.14 -0.89 -8.58
C PRO A 73 -9.71 -0.36 -8.39
N VAL A 74 -9.28 0.54 -9.28
CA VAL A 74 -8.00 1.27 -9.14
C VAL A 74 -8.30 2.64 -8.53
N ARG A 75 -7.67 2.91 -7.39
CA ARG A 75 -7.71 4.20 -6.68
C ARG A 75 -6.42 4.95 -6.97
N GLU A 76 -6.55 6.03 -7.71
CA GLU A 76 -5.41 6.86 -8.10
C GLU A 76 -5.12 7.87 -7.00
N VAL A 77 -3.87 7.89 -6.53
CA VAL A 77 -3.39 8.85 -5.52
C VAL A 77 -2.29 9.71 -6.11
N ARG A 78 -2.13 10.93 -5.62
CA ARG A 78 -1.08 11.85 -6.07
C ARG A 78 -0.28 12.33 -4.87
N ALA A 79 1.04 12.22 -4.95
CA ALA A 79 1.92 12.80 -3.95
C ALA A 79 1.92 14.33 -4.09
N VAL A 80 1.27 15.01 -3.15
CA VAL A 80 1.32 16.49 -3.05
C VAL A 80 2.45 16.95 -2.12
N GLN A 81 2.80 16.11 -1.14
CA GLN A 81 3.83 16.38 -0.15
C GLN A 81 4.99 15.38 -0.33
N GLY A 82 6.16 15.72 0.20
CA GLY A 82 7.30 14.82 0.25
C GLY A 82 6.99 13.54 1.05
N LYS A 83 7.75 12.47 0.79
CA LYS A 83 7.57 11.15 1.39
C LYS A 83 7.50 11.23 2.93
N ARG A 84 8.44 11.92 3.59
CA ARG A 84 8.44 12.13 5.05
C ARG A 84 7.12 12.63 5.62
N VAL A 85 6.63 13.75 5.09
CA VAL A 85 5.41 14.40 5.60
C VAL A 85 4.21 13.51 5.38
N ARG A 86 4.15 12.83 4.22
CA ARG A 86 3.09 11.86 3.94
C ARG A 86 3.10 10.66 4.89
N ALA A 87 4.28 10.24 5.38
CA ALA A 87 4.41 9.10 6.27
C ALA A 87 4.09 9.40 7.74
N GLU A 88 4.10 10.67 8.16
CA GLU A 88 3.89 11.09 9.55
C GLU A 88 2.57 10.57 10.16
N PRO A 89 1.40 10.66 9.49
CA PRO A 89 0.16 10.08 10.01
C PRO A 89 0.22 8.55 10.18
N VAL A 90 0.96 7.86 9.30
CA VAL A 90 1.14 6.41 9.36
C VAL A 90 2.09 6.04 10.49
N ALA A 91 3.14 6.83 10.75
CA ALA A 91 4.01 6.64 11.90
C ALA A 91 3.23 6.76 13.22
N ALA A 92 2.34 7.75 13.35
CA ALA A 92 1.46 7.87 14.52
C ALA A 92 0.55 6.64 14.70
N LEU A 93 0.08 6.02 13.61
CA LEU A 93 -0.68 4.76 13.67
C LEU A 93 0.18 3.59 14.16
N TYR A 94 1.47 3.53 13.78
CA TYR A 94 2.41 2.55 14.35
C TYR A 94 2.62 2.76 15.85
N GLU A 95 2.83 4.00 16.30
CA GLU A 95 3.00 4.33 17.73
C GLU A 95 1.77 3.95 18.56
N GLN A 96 0.57 4.13 18.01
CA GLN A 96 -0.69 3.69 18.61
C GLN A 96 -0.90 2.16 18.57
N GLY A 97 0.03 1.41 17.97
CA GLY A 97 -0.06 -0.03 17.80
C GLY A 97 -1.14 -0.48 16.80
N ARG A 98 -1.57 0.41 15.89
CA ARG A 98 -2.65 0.18 14.90
C ARG A 98 -2.16 -0.25 13.52
N VAL A 99 -0.85 -0.47 13.36
CA VAL A 99 -0.29 -1.13 12.18
C VAL A 99 0.54 -2.31 12.65
N LYS A 100 0.28 -3.48 12.05
CA LYS A 100 0.98 -4.75 12.34
C LYS A 100 1.50 -5.37 11.05
N HIS A 101 2.51 -6.22 11.15
CA HIS A 101 3.01 -7.00 10.01
C HIS A 101 2.65 -8.47 10.24
N ALA A 102 2.08 -9.13 9.23
CA ALA A 102 1.71 -10.55 9.31
C ALA A 102 2.91 -11.50 9.24
N GLY A 103 4.09 -10.99 8.90
CA GLY A 103 5.34 -11.73 8.84
C GLY A 103 6.53 -10.78 8.84
N LEU A 104 7.74 -11.34 8.68
CA LEU A 104 8.96 -10.56 8.56
C LEU A 104 9.13 -10.07 7.13
N PHE A 105 9.18 -8.75 6.94
CA PHE A 105 9.39 -8.14 5.63
C PHE A 105 10.66 -7.30 5.66
N ARG A 106 11.81 -7.97 5.86
CA ARG A 106 13.10 -7.32 6.17
C ARG A 106 13.44 -6.10 5.30
N ALA A 107 13.34 -6.23 3.98
CA ALA A 107 13.64 -5.11 3.07
C ALA A 107 12.67 -3.93 3.22
N LEU A 108 11.39 -4.20 3.47
CA LEU A 108 10.40 -3.17 3.78
C LEU A 108 10.68 -2.54 5.16
N GLU A 109 10.97 -3.35 6.18
CA GLU A 109 11.30 -2.89 7.52
C GLU A 109 12.58 -2.02 7.54
N GLU A 110 13.59 -2.38 6.74
CA GLU A 110 14.80 -1.59 6.52
C GLU A 110 14.47 -0.22 5.91
N GLU A 111 13.64 -0.18 4.86
CA GLU A 111 13.19 1.09 4.28
C GLU A 111 12.35 1.92 5.26
N LEU A 112 11.52 1.28 6.10
CA LEU A 112 10.74 1.97 7.14
C LEU A 112 11.65 2.59 8.22
N MET A 113 12.74 1.93 8.60
CA MET A 113 13.72 2.51 9.53
C MET A 113 14.51 3.67 8.91
N ALA A 114 14.65 3.68 7.59
CA ALA A 114 15.32 4.77 6.86
C ALA A 114 14.44 6.02 6.69
N PHE A 115 13.12 5.92 6.88
CA PHE A 115 12.20 7.05 6.81
C PHE A 115 12.52 8.08 7.92
N GLY A 116 12.86 9.32 7.53
CA GLY A 116 13.22 10.39 8.46
C GLY A 116 14.66 10.35 8.99
N GLY A 117 15.51 9.46 8.46
CA GLY A 117 16.95 9.43 8.76
C GLY A 117 17.81 10.16 7.71
N GLU A 118 19.12 10.28 7.97
CA GLU A 118 20.09 10.96 7.08
C GLU A 118 20.21 10.33 5.68
N ARG A 119 19.68 9.12 5.48
CA ARG A 119 19.67 8.39 4.20
C ARG A 119 18.47 8.72 3.31
N GLU A 120 17.55 9.57 3.80
CA GLU A 120 16.38 10.00 3.04
C GLU A 120 16.84 10.77 1.78
N GLY A 121 16.70 10.13 0.61
CA GLY A 121 17.14 10.67 -0.69
C GLY A 121 18.36 9.97 -1.32
N VAL A 122 19.06 9.12 -0.58
CA VAL A 122 20.17 8.28 -1.10
C VAL A 122 19.67 6.90 -1.53
N GLU A 123 18.72 6.35 -0.78
CA GLU A 123 18.14 5.03 -1.03
C GLU A 123 16.68 5.16 -1.50
N SER A 124 16.24 4.24 -2.36
CA SER A 124 14.84 4.17 -2.80
C SER A 124 13.98 3.69 -1.64
N LEU A 125 13.00 4.50 -1.23
CA LEU A 125 12.02 4.20 -0.18
C LEU A 125 10.68 3.75 -0.78
N ASP A 126 10.73 3.03 -1.89
CA ASP A 126 9.53 2.70 -2.66
C ASP A 126 8.61 1.70 -1.93
N ARG A 127 9.17 0.74 -1.18
CA ARG A 127 8.38 -0.26 -0.42
C ARG A 127 7.65 0.43 0.71
N ALA A 128 8.38 1.23 1.46
CA ALA A 128 7.81 1.95 2.60
C ALA A 128 6.78 2.99 2.14
N ASP A 129 7.00 3.68 1.02
CA ASP A 129 5.99 4.58 0.44
C ASP A 129 4.73 3.84 -0.05
N ALA A 130 4.88 2.66 -0.68
CA ALA A 130 3.74 1.81 -1.04
C ALA A 130 2.94 1.34 0.19
N LEU A 131 3.63 1.01 1.29
CA LEU A 131 2.98 0.73 2.57
C LEU A 131 2.21 1.94 3.09
N VAL A 132 2.81 3.13 3.06
CA VAL A 132 2.18 4.37 3.52
C VAL A 132 0.86 4.60 2.77
N TRP A 133 0.87 4.48 1.44
CA TRP A 133 -0.36 4.59 0.65
C TRP A 133 -1.42 3.54 1.01
N ALA A 134 -1.01 2.29 1.21
CA ALA A 134 -1.93 1.23 1.59
C ALA A 134 -2.57 1.47 2.96
N VAL A 135 -1.78 1.92 3.95
CA VAL A 135 -2.30 2.21 5.30
C VAL A 135 -3.19 3.46 5.30
N THR A 136 -2.79 4.51 4.57
CA THR A 136 -3.58 5.74 4.43
C THR A 136 -4.96 5.44 3.82
N ASP A 137 -5.02 4.67 2.73
CA ASP A 137 -6.30 4.28 2.12
C ASP A 137 -7.18 3.46 3.09
N LEU A 138 -6.58 2.64 3.95
CA LEU A 138 -7.32 1.74 4.85
C LEU A 138 -7.81 2.39 6.15
N LEU A 139 -7.03 3.31 6.71
CA LEU A 139 -7.23 3.83 8.07
C LEU A 139 -7.44 5.35 8.15
N ILE A 140 -7.08 6.11 7.12
CA ILE A 140 -7.16 7.58 7.11
C ILE A 140 -8.25 8.03 6.15
N ASP A 141 -8.20 7.58 4.89
CA ASP A 141 -9.15 8.00 3.86
C ASP A 141 -10.44 7.17 3.87
N ALA A 142 -10.47 6.05 4.60
CA ALA A 142 -11.64 5.19 4.71
C ALA A 142 -12.65 5.76 5.72
N PRO A 143 -13.88 6.15 5.30
CA PRO A 143 -14.92 6.53 6.25
C PRO A 143 -15.28 5.36 7.16
N GLU A 144 -15.62 5.65 8.42
CA GLU A 144 -16.10 4.62 9.34
C GLU A 144 -17.37 3.96 8.78
N GLY A 145 -17.31 2.64 8.55
CA GLY A 145 -18.47 1.82 8.15
C GLY A 145 -18.52 1.41 6.67
N GLU A 146 -17.73 2.01 5.77
CA GLU A 146 -17.86 1.72 4.32
C GLU A 146 -16.94 0.60 3.80
N ARG A 147 -15.89 0.23 4.53
CA ARG A 147 -14.84 -0.69 4.05
C ARG A 147 -14.68 -1.93 4.95
N GLY A 148 -15.80 -2.57 5.29
CA GLY A 148 -15.83 -3.81 6.06
C GLY A 148 -15.46 -5.07 5.26
N PRO A 149 -15.19 -6.20 5.94
CA PRO A 149 -14.93 -7.48 5.29
C PRO A 149 -16.07 -7.84 4.33
N ARG A 150 -15.74 -8.15 3.08
CA ARG A 150 -16.70 -8.62 2.08
C ARG A 150 -16.67 -10.13 2.07
N VAL A 151 -17.77 -10.76 2.48
CA VAL A 151 -17.97 -12.20 2.27
C VAL A 151 -18.16 -12.40 0.77
N ARG A 152 -17.23 -13.10 0.12
CA ARG A 152 -17.48 -13.68 -1.20
C ARG A 152 -18.32 -14.93 -0.98
N VAL A 153 -19.59 -14.86 -1.36
CA VAL A 153 -20.40 -16.06 -1.51
C VAL A 153 -19.92 -16.74 -2.80
N VAL A 154 -19.45 -17.98 -2.68
CA VAL A 154 -19.05 -18.84 -3.81
C VAL A 154 -20.22 -19.76 -4.15
#